data_AF-A0A1Y4I2F9-F1
#
_entry.id   AF-A0A1Y4I2F9-F1
#
_cell.length_a   1.000
_cell.length_b   1.000
_cell.length_c   1.000
_cell.angle_alpha   90.00
_cell.angle_beta   90.00
_cell.angle_gamma   90.00
#
_symmetry.space_group_name_H-M   'P 1'
#
loop_
_entity.id
_entity.type
_entity.pdbx_description
1 polymer ?
#
loop_
_entity_poly.entity_id
_entity_poly.type
_entity_poly.pdbx_seq_one_letter_code
_entity_poly.pdbx_strand_id
1 'polypeptide(L)'
;MKKIFLFLVCLISALSQAQVYDYPVKPGSEEWGKLKTEVDRFAVLQIPENLLKTMNTHDLVVTCLNYPGMVLFGVYNDMQKGMEHLIKNFNGLQELMQRTDAPAELLSVYKQMNSSKLKLLSRSIEQSSWSIRRIYFELLLTQDCVIDKMSDAERSLLMEEARNRLYHKIDNSEEYSVMDYQPSLMIVEKNLKKTVGKSSVKSNDPLDQLVAESLMSLNLEKTQTTIYTPNGTPITVEKLVSGDLTSDQKLQMKNELLNRYNNRIIYVSEATWSFNCHAYAWYLSEGKKDKVWIGTFEVPRFWEDGSYIPASSSSESSKVYFPLDDHSAIMTTYNGFILYKSKWGNGPVFIHDRNDSPYTQDVISGTLRYYKGAYAPSRPLAATFDKTGAWEFSASATCNSQYPVTMYEWRADYPSDWSIVGQNSTKSSVKIYGSSNPRSCNLSVRACNKYGWGDWQVVGWLYASSSYSLSVAQNPVNAILQVQITPAMEAKSVVSYDLSNQEYKVGLYSNTGTCVYQADVNGDGNNPINVNIDVSPLSNGIYILHVKDKRTSEKPQTFNVVVKH
;
A
#
# COMPACT_ATOMS: atom_id res chain seq x y z
N MET A 1 -5.54 13.68 -38.34
CA MET A 1 -4.72 14.89 -38.61
C MET A 1 -3.44 14.79 -37.78
N LYS A 2 -2.32 14.43 -38.41
CA LYS A 2 -1.01 14.26 -37.77
C LYS A 2 -0.46 15.65 -37.40
N LYS A 3 -0.36 15.96 -36.10
CA LYS A 3 0.35 17.16 -35.64
C LYS A 3 1.84 16.83 -35.57
N ILE A 4 2.57 17.34 -36.56
CA ILE A 4 4.04 17.37 -36.62
C ILE A 4 4.49 18.38 -35.55
N PHE A 5 5.11 17.89 -34.47
CA PHE A 5 5.82 18.76 -33.53
C PHE A 5 7.18 19.08 -34.16
N LEU A 6 7.32 20.31 -34.67
CA LEU A 6 8.59 20.83 -35.15
C LEU A 6 9.52 20.99 -33.93
N PHE A 7 10.49 20.08 -33.77
CA PHE A 7 11.61 20.30 -32.86
C PHE A 7 12.49 21.40 -33.47
N LEU A 8 12.56 22.54 -32.79
CA LEU A 8 13.50 23.61 -33.11
C LEU A 8 14.91 23.11 -32.73
N VAL A 9 15.62 22.55 -33.71
CA VAL A 9 17.04 22.21 -33.58
C VAL A 9 17.82 23.53 -33.54
N CYS A 10 18.23 23.95 -32.34
CA CYS A 10 19.29 24.95 -32.22
C CYS A 10 20.59 24.34 -32.74
N LEU A 11 20.88 24.61 -34.02
CA LEU A 11 22.18 24.39 -34.65
C LEU A 11 23.19 25.33 -33.99
N ILE A 12 23.99 24.80 -33.08
CA ILE A 12 25.30 25.39 -32.76
C ILE A 12 26.33 24.61 -33.57
N SER A 13 26.92 25.31 -34.53
CA SER A 13 27.93 24.79 -35.46
C SER A 13 29.28 24.58 -34.79
N ALA A 14 29.72 23.32 -34.82
CA ALA A 14 31.08 22.80 -35.02
C ALA A 14 32.29 23.50 -34.36
N LEU A 15 32.80 22.86 -33.29
CA LEU A 15 34.20 22.42 -33.12
C LEU A 15 34.32 21.90 -31.68
N SER A 16 34.30 20.58 -31.47
CA SER A 16 34.60 20.01 -30.16
C SER A 16 34.97 18.55 -30.32
N GLN A 17 36.17 18.16 -29.87
CA GLN A 17 36.47 16.78 -29.52
C GLN A 17 35.28 16.22 -28.75
N ALA A 18 34.78 15.03 -29.09
CA ALA A 18 33.61 14.48 -28.43
C ALA A 18 33.70 14.66 -26.90
N GLN A 19 32.69 15.29 -26.35
CA GLN A 19 32.56 15.66 -24.95
C GLN A 19 31.38 14.89 -24.38
N VAL A 20 31.43 14.58 -23.08
CA VAL A 20 30.28 14.03 -22.32
C VAL A 20 29.01 14.83 -22.66
N TYR A 21 27.95 14.15 -23.06
CA TYR A 21 26.71 14.80 -23.45
C TYR A 21 25.95 15.29 -22.23
N ASP A 22 25.63 16.59 -22.21
CA ASP A 22 24.73 17.19 -21.24
C ASP A 22 23.32 17.26 -21.82
N TYR A 23 22.38 16.57 -21.18
CA TYR A 23 21.00 16.47 -21.66
C TYR A 23 20.30 17.84 -21.53
N PRO A 24 19.89 18.47 -22.66
CA PRO A 24 19.32 19.82 -22.63
C PRO A 24 17.95 19.87 -21.96
N VAL A 25 17.18 18.78 -22.06
CA VAL A 25 15.87 18.62 -21.44
C VAL A 25 15.94 17.43 -20.49
N LYS A 26 15.94 17.71 -19.19
CA LYS A 26 16.08 16.74 -18.09
C LYS A 26 15.22 17.15 -16.88
N PRO A 27 14.96 16.26 -15.91
CA PRO A 27 14.25 16.60 -14.68
C PRO A 27 14.74 17.92 -14.06
N GLY A 28 13.81 18.79 -13.69
CA GLY A 28 14.08 20.14 -13.19
C GLY A 28 14.15 21.25 -14.25
N SER A 29 14.28 20.94 -15.54
CA SER A 29 14.16 21.94 -16.61
C SER A 29 12.71 22.31 -16.91
N GLU A 30 12.47 23.54 -17.39
CA GLU A 30 11.11 24.02 -17.72
C GLU A 30 10.45 23.14 -18.80
N GLU A 31 11.19 22.79 -19.86
CA GLU A 31 10.69 21.96 -20.96
C GLU A 31 10.33 20.54 -20.50
N TRP A 32 11.07 19.99 -19.52
CA TRP A 32 10.76 18.68 -18.95
C TRP A 32 9.39 18.66 -18.26
N GLY A 33 9.04 19.74 -17.55
CA GLY A 33 7.75 19.89 -16.89
C GLY A 33 6.55 19.88 -17.85
N LYS A 34 6.77 20.19 -19.13
CA LYS A 34 5.74 20.23 -20.18
C LYS A 34 5.46 18.85 -20.80
N LEU A 35 6.34 17.87 -20.59
CA LEU A 35 6.22 16.51 -21.13
C LEU A 35 5.06 15.78 -20.44
N LYS A 36 4.25 15.06 -21.23
CA LYS A 36 3.02 14.41 -20.74
C LYS A 36 3.19 12.91 -20.56
N THR A 37 3.83 12.25 -21.51
CA THR A 37 3.94 10.79 -21.52
C THR A 37 5.38 10.33 -21.28
N GLU A 38 5.52 9.08 -20.84
CA GLU A 38 6.85 8.47 -20.67
C GLU A 38 7.59 8.32 -22.02
N VAL A 39 6.84 8.15 -23.12
CA VAL A 39 7.39 8.16 -24.48
C VAL A 39 8.02 9.51 -24.81
N ASP A 40 7.36 10.62 -24.47
CA ASP A 40 7.92 11.96 -24.69
C ASP A 40 9.19 12.17 -23.86
N ARG A 41 9.23 11.65 -22.63
CA ARG A 41 10.41 11.70 -21.75
C ARG A 41 11.58 10.91 -22.31
N PHE A 42 11.35 9.72 -22.84
CA PHE A 42 12.41 8.97 -23.52
C PHE A 42 12.90 9.69 -24.79
N ALA A 43 12.00 10.29 -25.56
CA ALA A 43 12.35 10.95 -26.81
C ALA A 43 13.33 12.12 -26.61
N VAL A 44 13.15 12.94 -25.57
CA VAL A 44 14.05 14.08 -25.30
C VAL A 44 15.39 13.67 -24.70
N LEU A 45 15.51 12.45 -24.19
CA LEU A 45 16.75 11.93 -23.60
C LEU A 45 17.62 11.17 -24.60
N GLN A 46 17.28 11.14 -25.90
CA GLN A 46 18.15 10.55 -26.91
C GLN A 46 19.38 11.44 -27.18
N ILE A 47 20.52 10.81 -27.48
CA ILE A 47 21.73 11.50 -27.93
C ILE A 47 21.58 11.78 -29.44
N PRO A 48 21.88 12.98 -29.95
CA PRO A 48 21.87 13.24 -31.39
C PRO A 48 22.77 12.26 -32.15
N GLU A 49 22.25 11.65 -33.22
CA GLU A 49 22.91 10.56 -33.94
C GLU A 49 24.31 10.91 -34.45
N ASN A 50 24.50 12.15 -34.92
CA ASN A 50 25.79 12.66 -35.38
C ASN A 50 26.82 12.76 -34.24
N LEU A 51 26.38 13.14 -33.04
CA LEU A 51 27.22 13.18 -31.86
C LEU A 51 27.50 11.77 -31.35
N LEU A 52 26.48 10.90 -31.27
CA LEU A 52 26.60 9.53 -30.76
C LEU A 52 27.67 8.73 -31.53
N LYS A 53 27.64 8.80 -32.86
CA LYS A 53 28.60 8.08 -33.73
C LYS A 53 30.04 8.60 -33.65
N THR A 54 30.23 9.86 -33.27
CA THR A 54 31.58 10.47 -33.14
C THR A 54 32.09 10.47 -31.70
N MET A 55 31.24 10.12 -30.74
CA MET A 55 31.58 10.05 -29.33
C MET A 55 32.54 8.89 -29.06
N ASN A 56 33.68 9.14 -28.40
CA ASN A 56 34.55 8.05 -27.95
C ASN A 56 33.87 7.25 -26.82
N THR A 57 34.35 6.03 -26.59
CA THR A 57 33.68 5.09 -25.68
C THR A 57 33.73 5.52 -24.23
N HIS A 58 34.82 6.15 -23.79
CA HIS A 58 34.91 6.72 -22.45
C HIS A 58 33.82 7.77 -22.19
N ASP A 59 33.67 8.74 -23.10
CA ASP A 59 32.63 9.78 -22.99
C ASP A 59 31.22 9.22 -23.12
N LEU A 60 31.03 8.15 -23.89
CA LEU A 60 29.75 7.45 -23.96
C LEU A 60 29.42 6.75 -22.64
N VAL A 61 30.38 6.10 -22.00
CA VAL A 61 30.19 5.49 -20.67
C VAL A 61 29.80 6.56 -19.65
N VAL A 62 30.52 7.69 -19.59
CA VAL A 62 30.19 8.80 -18.68
C VAL A 62 28.80 9.39 -19.00
N THR A 63 28.46 9.54 -20.28
CA THR A 63 27.14 10.00 -20.73
C THR A 63 26.01 9.05 -20.30
N CYS A 64 26.22 7.74 -20.44
CA CYS A 64 25.26 6.71 -20.02
C CYS A 64 25.14 6.63 -18.50
N LEU A 65 26.24 6.87 -17.77
CA LEU A 65 26.25 6.99 -16.32
C LEU A 65 25.46 8.20 -15.85
N ASN A 66 25.50 9.33 -16.57
CA ASN A 66 24.73 10.54 -16.27
C ASN A 66 23.30 10.53 -16.87
N TYR A 67 22.83 9.38 -17.37
CA TYR A 67 21.51 9.28 -17.98
C TYR A 67 20.38 9.59 -16.98
N PRO A 68 19.55 10.63 -17.21
CA PRO A 68 18.51 11.04 -16.25
C PRO A 68 17.39 10.02 -16.02
N GLY A 69 17.30 8.98 -16.86
CA GLY A 69 16.34 7.90 -16.71
C GLY A 69 16.86 6.68 -15.94
N MET A 70 18.07 6.72 -15.38
CA MET A 70 18.70 5.54 -14.78
C MET A 70 17.82 4.84 -13.74
N VAL A 71 17.12 5.59 -12.86
CA VAL A 71 16.36 5.00 -11.74
C VAL A 71 15.27 4.02 -12.18
N LEU A 72 14.84 4.08 -13.45
CA LEU A 72 13.81 3.21 -13.98
C LEU A 72 14.20 1.73 -14.01
N PHE A 73 15.48 1.36 -13.92
CA PHE A 73 15.84 -0.06 -13.79
C PHE A 73 15.27 -0.66 -12.48
N GLY A 74 15.14 0.16 -11.43
CA GLY A 74 14.75 -0.27 -10.08
C GLY A 74 13.24 -0.28 -9.82
N VAL A 75 12.40 0.10 -10.78
CA VAL A 75 10.93 0.14 -10.63
C VAL A 75 10.21 -1.04 -11.29
N TYR A 76 10.95 -2.13 -11.50
CA TYR A 76 10.44 -3.43 -11.96
C TYR A 76 10.62 -4.48 -10.87
N ASN A 77 9.89 -5.59 -10.96
CA ASN A 77 10.05 -6.73 -10.06
C ASN A 77 11.44 -7.40 -10.22
N ASP A 78 12.02 -7.29 -11.41
CA ASP A 78 13.32 -7.80 -11.79
C ASP A 78 14.17 -6.66 -12.38
N MET A 79 15.34 -6.42 -11.78
CA MET A 79 16.25 -5.36 -12.21
C MET A 79 16.82 -5.60 -13.62
N GLN A 80 17.02 -6.85 -14.04
CA GLN A 80 17.49 -7.18 -15.39
C GLN A 80 16.44 -6.79 -16.43
N LYS A 81 15.15 -7.06 -16.17
CA LYS A 81 14.06 -6.57 -17.03
C LYS A 81 14.01 -5.04 -17.09
N GLY A 82 14.25 -4.38 -15.96
CA GLY A 82 14.35 -2.92 -15.91
C GLY A 82 15.51 -2.38 -16.76
N MET A 83 16.66 -3.04 -16.75
CA MET A 83 17.81 -2.68 -17.59
C MET A 83 17.54 -2.92 -19.08
N GLU A 84 16.93 -4.04 -19.43
CA GLU A 84 16.52 -4.32 -20.81
C GLU A 84 15.55 -3.25 -21.33
N HIS A 85 14.62 -2.80 -20.49
CA HIS A 85 13.73 -1.69 -20.81
C HIS A 85 14.51 -0.39 -21.07
N LEU A 86 15.53 -0.08 -20.25
CA LEU A 86 16.37 1.10 -20.48
C LEU A 86 17.18 0.99 -21.78
N ILE A 87 17.86 -0.14 -22.02
CA ILE A 87 18.64 -0.40 -23.24
C ILE A 87 17.72 -0.28 -24.47
N LYS A 88 16.51 -0.84 -24.41
CA LYS A 88 15.55 -0.75 -25.52
C LYS A 88 15.13 0.69 -25.84
N ASN A 89 15.07 1.59 -24.86
CA ASN A 89 14.50 2.93 -25.03
C ASN A 89 15.54 4.08 -25.06
N PHE A 90 16.83 3.80 -24.92
CA PHE A 90 17.88 4.83 -24.92
C PHE A 90 19.04 4.47 -25.85
N ASN A 91 19.22 5.27 -26.91
CA ASN A 91 20.21 5.02 -27.96
C ASN A 91 21.67 5.02 -27.46
N GLY A 92 22.00 5.78 -26.41
CA GLY A 92 23.34 5.75 -25.82
C GLY A 92 23.73 4.39 -25.28
N LEU A 93 22.81 3.72 -24.57
CA LEU A 93 23.03 2.35 -24.12
C LEU A 93 23.06 1.36 -25.28
N GLN A 94 22.20 1.52 -26.30
CA GLN A 94 22.22 0.64 -27.48
C GLN A 94 23.56 0.68 -28.19
N GLU A 95 24.10 1.88 -28.42
CA GLU A 95 25.41 2.10 -29.00
C GLU A 95 26.51 1.49 -28.12
N LEU A 96 26.47 1.76 -26.80
CA LEU A 96 27.47 1.21 -25.86
C LEU A 96 27.48 -0.32 -25.88
N MET A 97 26.31 -0.97 -25.95
CA MET A 97 26.19 -2.43 -26.03
C MET A 97 26.71 -3.01 -27.35
N GLN A 98 26.83 -2.21 -28.40
CA GLN A 98 27.33 -2.64 -29.73
C GLN A 98 28.84 -2.49 -29.87
N ARG A 99 29.44 -1.50 -29.19
CA ARG A 99 30.87 -1.20 -29.29
C ARG A 99 31.78 -2.35 -28.83
N THR A 100 32.83 -2.60 -29.60
CA THR A 100 33.80 -3.68 -29.34
C THR A 100 34.79 -3.33 -28.23
N ASP A 101 35.08 -2.04 -28.03
CA ASP A 101 35.97 -1.51 -27.00
C ASP A 101 35.24 -1.15 -25.68
N ALA A 102 33.90 -1.21 -25.65
CA ALA A 102 33.11 -0.97 -24.45
C ALA A 102 33.47 -1.86 -23.24
N PRO A 103 33.74 -3.18 -23.38
CA PRO A 103 34.07 -4.01 -22.23
C PRO A 103 35.34 -3.56 -21.50
N ALA A 104 36.40 -3.21 -22.25
CA ALA A 104 37.66 -2.72 -21.70
C ALA A 104 37.47 -1.39 -20.95
N GLU A 105 36.69 -0.47 -21.53
CA GLU A 105 36.39 0.82 -20.91
C GLU A 105 35.54 0.66 -19.64
N LEU A 106 34.49 -0.16 -19.68
CA LEU A 106 33.65 -0.45 -18.51
C LEU A 106 34.47 -1.09 -17.38
N LEU A 107 35.36 -2.05 -17.68
CA LEU A 107 36.24 -2.64 -16.68
C LEU A 107 37.23 -1.61 -16.10
N SER A 108 37.79 -0.75 -16.95
CA SER A 108 38.67 0.34 -16.52
C SER A 108 37.96 1.30 -15.56
N VAL A 109 36.72 1.70 -15.88
CA VAL A 109 35.89 2.54 -15.02
C VAL A 109 35.55 1.80 -13.71
N TYR A 110 35.19 0.53 -13.78
CA TYR A 110 34.85 -0.28 -12.60
C TYR A 110 35.98 -0.31 -11.57
N LYS A 111 37.21 -0.57 -12.03
CA LYS A 111 38.42 -0.58 -11.18
C LYS A 111 38.71 0.76 -10.50
N GLN A 112 38.23 1.86 -11.09
CA GLN A 112 38.39 3.21 -10.53
C GLN A 112 37.26 3.61 -9.58
N MET A 113 36.16 2.85 -9.51
CA MET A 113 35.05 3.12 -8.59
C MET A 113 35.45 2.75 -7.15
N ASN A 114 35.22 3.61 -6.15
CA ASN A 114 35.39 3.28 -4.74
C ASN A 114 34.02 3.12 -4.05
N SER A 115 33.97 2.39 -2.93
CA SER A 115 32.79 2.15 -2.07
C SER A 115 32.09 3.45 -1.66
N SER A 116 32.87 4.43 -1.20
CA SER A 116 32.33 5.67 -0.62
C SER A 116 31.99 6.78 -1.64
N LYS A 117 32.68 6.87 -2.79
CA LYS A 117 32.46 7.86 -3.88
C LYS A 117 33.06 7.37 -5.20
N LEU A 118 32.52 7.82 -6.33
CA LEU A 118 33.16 7.66 -7.63
C LEU A 118 34.12 8.82 -7.87
N LYS A 119 35.40 8.67 -7.47
CA LYS A 119 36.45 9.63 -7.81
C LYS A 119 37.08 9.25 -9.16
N LEU A 120 36.29 9.29 -10.24
CA LEU A 120 36.90 9.24 -11.58
C LEU A 120 37.70 10.54 -11.73
N LEU A 121 39.01 10.42 -11.89
CA LEU A 121 39.93 11.56 -11.84
C LEU A 121 39.81 12.50 -13.06
N SER A 122 38.94 12.23 -14.03
CA SER A 122 39.02 12.88 -15.34
C SER A 122 37.77 13.56 -15.92
N ARG A 123 36.53 13.42 -15.40
CA ARG A 123 35.31 14.16 -15.85
C ARG A 123 34.12 13.97 -14.87
N SER A 124 33.20 14.93 -14.81
CA SER A 124 32.13 15.03 -13.80
C SER A 124 31.01 14.00 -13.96
N ILE A 125 31.16 12.83 -13.34
CA ILE A 125 30.04 11.92 -13.06
C ILE A 125 29.18 12.53 -11.95
N GLU A 126 27.88 12.57 -12.17
CA GLU A 126 26.92 13.06 -11.18
C GLU A 126 26.96 12.16 -9.93
N GLN A 127 27.27 12.75 -8.78
CA GLN A 127 27.42 12.03 -7.51
C GLN A 127 26.10 11.87 -6.76
N SER A 128 25.02 12.50 -7.24
CA SER A 128 23.68 12.31 -6.69
C SER A 128 23.25 10.85 -6.87
N SER A 129 22.50 10.36 -5.88
CA SER A 129 21.94 9.02 -5.87
C SER A 129 22.96 7.90 -6.13
N TRP A 130 24.15 8.02 -5.52
CA TRP A 130 25.30 7.16 -5.79
C TRP A 130 25.02 5.68 -5.52
N SER A 131 24.23 5.32 -4.50
CA SER A 131 23.94 3.90 -4.23
C SER A 131 23.16 3.28 -5.39
N ILE A 132 22.18 3.99 -5.94
CA ILE A 132 21.42 3.55 -7.12
C ILE A 132 22.28 3.55 -8.39
N ARG A 133 23.13 4.57 -8.58
CA ARG A 133 23.99 4.69 -9.77
C ARG A 133 25.05 3.60 -9.86
N ARG A 134 25.61 3.19 -8.71
CA ARG A 134 26.54 2.06 -8.61
C ARG A 134 25.90 0.75 -9.05
N ILE A 135 24.68 0.47 -8.58
CA ILE A 135 23.90 -0.71 -8.97
C ILE A 135 23.64 -0.71 -10.48
N TYR A 136 23.17 0.42 -11.01
CA TYR A 136 22.98 0.61 -12.45
C TYR A 136 24.24 0.31 -13.26
N PHE A 137 25.39 0.79 -12.81
CA PHE A 137 26.67 0.54 -13.50
C PHE A 137 27.07 -0.93 -13.49
N GLU A 138 27.00 -1.60 -12.34
CA GLU A 138 27.32 -3.04 -12.29
C GLU A 138 26.37 -3.86 -13.17
N LEU A 139 25.10 -3.46 -13.28
CA LEU A 139 24.18 -4.09 -14.21
C LEU A 139 24.56 -3.86 -15.69
N LEU A 140 25.31 -2.82 -16.06
CA LEU A 140 25.86 -2.73 -17.42
C LEU A 140 26.91 -3.82 -17.68
N LEU A 141 27.72 -4.15 -16.67
CA LEU A 141 28.72 -5.22 -16.73
C LEU A 141 28.10 -6.63 -16.73
N THR A 142 26.85 -6.78 -16.28
CA THR A 142 26.15 -8.08 -16.32
C THR A 142 25.56 -8.41 -17.70
N GLN A 143 25.54 -7.47 -18.65
CA GLN A 143 24.91 -7.70 -19.95
C GLN A 143 25.71 -8.72 -20.77
N ASP A 144 25.03 -9.71 -21.33
CA ASP A 144 25.69 -10.81 -22.07
C ASP A 144 26.49 -10.27 -23.26
N CYS A 145 25.98 -9.23 -23.93
CA CYS A 145 26.67 -8.57 -25.04
C CYS A 145 27.96 -7.85 -24.63
N VAL A 146 28.15 -7.53 -23.34
CA VAL A 146 29.40 -6.98 -22.80
C VAL A 146 30.33 -8.13 -22.44
N ILE A 147 29.85 -9.09 -21.64
CA ILE A 147 30.64 -10.25 -21.17
C ILE A 147 31.17 -11.06 -22.35
N ASP A 148 30.37 -11.28 -23.39
CA ASP A 148 30.74 -12.10 -24.56
C ASP A 148 31.81 -11.46 -25.45
N LYS A 149 32.01 -10.13 -25.31
CA LYS A 149 33.06 -9.40 -26.01
C LYS A 149 34.36 -9.30 -25.21
N MET A 150 34.35 -9.69 -23.92
CA MET A 150 35.55 -9.67 -23.09
C MET A 150 36.48 -10.86 -23.42
N SER A 151 37.78 -10.60 -23.43
CA SER A 151 38.82 -11.63 -23.43
C SER A 151 38.82 -12.44 -22.14
N ASP A 152 39.45 -13.62 -22.15
CA ASP A 152 39.59 -14.47 -20.95
C ASP A 152 40.30 -13.74 -19.80
N ALA A 153 41.28 -12.88 -20.12
CA ALA A 153 41.99 -12.06 -19.15
C ALA A 153 41.09 -10.97 -18.54
N GLU A 154 40.31 -10.26 -19.37
CA GLU A 154 39.36 -9.24 -18.89
C GLU A 154 38.27 -9.86 -18.00
N ARG A 155 37.73 -11.02 -18.39
CA ARG A 155 36.73 -11.74 -17.59
C ARG A 155 37.29 -12.18 -16.24
N SER A 156 38.53 -12.66 -16.22
CA SER A 156 39.22 -13.05 -14.98
C SER A 156 39.40 -11.84 -14.04
N LEU A 157 39.84 -10.70 -14.59
CA LEU A 157 39.99 -9.45 -13.82
C LEU A 157 38.64 -8.91 -13.32
N LEU A 158 37.60 -8.95 -14.16
CA LEU A 158 36.26 -8.53 -13.78
C LEU A 158 35.70 -9.38 -12.64
N MET A 159 35.88 -10.70 -12.72
CA MET A 159 35.45 -11.62 -11.66
C MET A 159 36.17 -11.35 -10.35
N GLU A 160 37.48 -11.11 -10.38
CA GLU A 160 38.28 -10.79 -9.20
C GLU A 160 37.76 -9.50 -8.53
N GLU A 161 37.58 -8.44 -9.32
CA GLU A 161 37.08 -7.15 -8.82
C GLU A 161 35.66 -7.24 -8.26
N ALA A 162 34.76 -7.96 -8.95
CA ALA A 162 33.39 -8.18 -8.49
C ALA A 162 33.33 -9.02 -7.21
N ARG A 163 34.21 -10.02 -7.07
CA ARG A 163 34.31 -10.85 -5.87
C ARG A 163 34.76 -10.03 -4.66
N ASN A 164 35.81 -9.22 -4.83
CA ASN A 164 36.32 -8.35 -3.76
C ASN A 164 35.25 -7.37 -3.28
N ARG A 165 34.50 -6.78 -4.22
CA ARG A 165 33.37 -5.89 -3.88
C ARG A 165 32.23 -6.62 -3.22
N LEU A 166 31.88 -7.82 -3.69
CA LEU A 166 30.82 -8.62 -3.06
C LEU A 166 31.13 -8.87 -1.58
N TYR A 167 32.34 -9.31 -1.26
CA TYR A 167 32.76 -9.52 0.14
C TYR A 167 32.72 -8.22 0.95
N HIS A 168 33.26 -7.13 0.43
CA HIS A 168 33.19 -5.83 1.11
C HIS A 168 31.73 -5.42 1.38
N LYS A 169 30.83 -5.59 0.42
CA LYS A 169 29.42 -5.23 0.58
C LYS A 169 28.75 -6.08 1.68
N ILE A 170 28.99 -7.39 1.68
CA ILE A 170 28.45 -8.33 2.69
C ILE A 170 28.95 -7.94 4.10
N ASP A 171 30.24 -7.65 4.24
CA ASP A 171 30.85 -7.24 5.52
C ASP A 171 30.32 -5.88 6.03
N ASN A 172 29.67 -5.09 5.17
CA ASN A 172 29.15 -3.75 5.46
C ASN A 172 27.62 -3.67 5.24
N SER A 173 26.88 -4.66 5.74
CA SER A 173 25.41 -4.78 5.57
C SER A 173 24.56 -3.63 6.12
N GLU A 174 25.14 -2.67 6.85
CA GLU A 174 24.46 -1.42 7.23
C GLU A 174 24.38 -0.41 6.06
N GLU A 175 25.37 -0.43 5.15
CA GLU A 175 25.45 0.47 3.99
C GLU A 175 24.88 -0.15 2.72
N TYR A 176 25.00 -1.48 2.59
CA TYR A 176 24.63 -2.24 1.40
C TYR A 176 23.42 -3.14 1.68
N SER A 177 22.54 -3.27 0.69
CA SER A 177 21.44 -4.24 0.73
C SER A 177 21.67 -5.37 -0.27
N VAL A 178 20.76 -6.34 -0.28
CA VAL A 178 20.73 -7.39 -1.30
C VAL A 178 20.65 -6.82 -2.72
N MET A 179 20.08 -5.61 -2.89
CA MET A 179 20.09 -4.89 -4.17
C MET A 179 21.51 -4.56 -4.66
N ASP A 180 22.46 -4.32 -3.75
CA ASP A 180 23.87 -4.07 -4.10
C ASP A 180 24.66 -5.36 -4.35
N TYR A 181 24.32 -6.45 -3.66
CA TYR A 181 25.02 -7.73 -3.80
C TYR A 181 24.69 -8.38 -5.14
N GLN A 182 23.43 -8.30 -5.58
CA GLN A 182 22.91 -9.04 -6.72
C GLN A 182 23.67 -8.76 -8.04
N PRO A 183 23.98 -7.52 -8.45
CA PRO A 183 24.74 -7.30 -9.68
C PRO A 183 26.17 -7.86 -9.62
N SER A 184 26.88 -7.68 -8.50
CA SER A 184 28.23 -8.26 -8.31
C SER A 184 28.20 -9.79 -8.39
N LEU A 185 27.17 -10.39 -7.79
CA LEU A 185 26.93 -11.83 -7.84
C LEU A 185 26.66 -12.31 -9.28
N MET A 186 25.78 -11.62 -10.00
CA MET A 186 25.49 -11.91 -11.42
C MET A 186 26.73 -11.80 -12.30
N ILE A 187 27.63 -10.83 -12.05
CA ILE A 187 28.91 -10.71 -12.77
C ILE A 187 29.74 -11.99 -12.55
N VAL A 188 29.90 -12.44 -11.31
CA VAL A 188 30.67 -13.65 -10.98
C VAL A 188 30.03 -14.89 -11.62
N GLU A 189 28.72 -15.08 -11.47
CA GLU A 189 28.00 -16.24 -12.01
C GLU A 189 28.09 -16.37 -13.53
N LYS A 190 27.81 -15.27 -14.24
CA LYS A 190 27.79 -15.28 -15.71
C LYS A 190 29.17 -15.57 -16.28
N ASN A 191 30.21 -15.02 -15.66
CA ASN A 191 31.58 -15.27 -16.09
C ASN A 191 32.05 -16.70 -15.74
N LEU A 192 31.71 -17.24 -14.56
CA LEU A 192 31.98 -18.64 -14.20
C LEU A 192 31.38 -19.61 -15.22
N LYS A 193 30.10 -19.44 -15.59
CA LYS A 193 29.43 -20.28 -16.61
C LYS A 193 30.18 -20.27 -17.94
N LYS A 194 30.76 -19.13 -18.33
CA LYS A 194 31.51 -18.97 -19.59
C LYS A 194 32.95 -19.52 -19.51
N THR A 195 33.48 -19.73 -18.31
CA THR A 195 34.81 -20.35 -18.08
C THR A 195 34.69 -21.87 -17.92
N VAL A 196 33.70 -22.34 -17.16
CA VAL A 196 33.44 -23.77 -16.90
C VAL A 196 32.92 -24.50 -18.14
N GLY A 197 32.24 -23.82 -19.07
CA GLY A 197 31.82 -24.38 -20.35
C GLY A 197 32.95 -24.80 -21.31
N LYS A 198 34.23 -24.55 -20.97
CA LYS A 198 35.41 -24.90 -21.79
C LYS A 198 36.29 -26.02 -21.19
N SER A 199 36.00 -26.54 -20.00
CA SER A 199 36.73 -27.69 -19.47
C SER A 199 35.93 -28.40 -18.37
N SER A 200 35.93 -29.73 -18.44
CA SER A 200 35.39 -30.65 -17.44
C SER A 200 36.18 -30.57 -16.12
N VAL A 201 36.05 -29.45 -15.41
CA VAL A 201 36.59 -29.28 -14.06
C VAL A 201 35.40 -29.12 -13.13
N LYS A 202 35.09 -30.18 -12.37
CA LYS A 202 34.48 -29.98 -11.05
C LYS A 202 35.48 -29.13 -10.29
N SER A 203 35.20 -27.84 -10.16
CA SER A 203 36.09 -26.91 -9.46
C SER A 203 36.27 -27.38 -8.03
N ASN A 204 37.49 -27.74 -7.67
CA ASN A 204 37.92 -27.97 -6.29
C ASN A 204 38.41 -26.66 -5.65
N ASP A 205 38.18 -25.50 -6.28
CA ASP A 205 38.54 -24.22 -5.69
C ASP A 205 37.56 -23.93 -4.52
N PRO A 206 38.06 -23.84 -3.27
CA PRO A 206 37.25 -23.46 -2.11
C PRO A 206 36.46 -22.17 -2.34
N LEU A 207 36.95 -21.31 -3.23
CA LEU A 207 36.36 -20.03 -3.59
C LEU A 207 35.15 -20.17 -4.53
N ASP A 208 35.10 -21.18 -5.41
CA ASP A 208 33.93 -21.49 -6.23
C ASP A 208 32.83 -22.16 -5.39
N GLN A 209 33.25 -22.93 -4.38
CA GLN A 209 32.35 -23.51 -3.38
C GLN A 209 31.77 -22.42 -2.46
N LEU A 210 32.58 -21.46 -2.02
CA LEU A 210 32.15 -20.28 -1.24
C LEU A 210 31.25 -19.34 -2.04
N VAL A 211 31.49 -19.18 -3.35
CA VAL A 211 30.59 -18.46 -4.26
C VAL A 211 29.27 -19.21 -4.41
N ALA A 212 29.28 -20.54 -4.58
CA ALA A 212 28.08 -21.38 -4.60
C ALA A 212 27.28 -21.33 -3.27
N GLU A 213 27.97 -21.27 -2.13
CA GLU A 213 27.35 -21.11 -0.81
C GLU A 213 26.81 -19.69 -0.58
N SER A 214 27.54 -18.66 -1.02
CA SER A 214 27.09 -17.25 -1.00
C SER A 214 25.90 -17.04 -1.94
N LEU A 215 25.86 -17.74 -3.08
CA LEU A 215 24.73 -17.76 -4.01
C LEU A 215 23.46 -18.32 -3.37
N MET A 216 23.60 -19.28 -2.46
CA MET A 216 22.48 -19.85 -1.71
C MET A 216 22.06 -18.99 -0.51
N SER A 217 23.00 -18.28 0.14
CA SER A 217 22.74 -17.46 1.34
C SER A 217 22.34 -16.00 1.08
N LEU A 218 22.67 -15.44 -0.10
CA LEU A 218 22.33 -14.06 -0.48
C LEU A 218 20.99 -13.93 -1.22
N ASN A 219 20.28 -15.04 -1.45
CA ASN A 219 18.93 -14.97 -1.96
C ASN A 219 18.04 -14.19 -0.98
N LEU A 220 17.09 -13.45 -1.54
CA LEU A 220 15.98 -12.93 -0.76
C LEU A 220 15.33 -14.10 -0.03
N GLU A 221 15.53 -14.16 1.29
CA GLU A 221 14.94 -15.22 2.07
C GLU A 221 13.44 -14.96 2.07
N LYS A 222 12.72 -15.82 1.36
CA LYS A 222 11.28 -15.76 1.23
C LYS A 222 10.70 -17.03 1.80
N THR A 223 9.65 -16.88 2.60
CA THR A 223 8.86 -18.00 3.08
C THR A 223 7.51 -18.00 2.39
N GLN A 224 6.93 -19.18 2.18
CA GLN A 224 5.56 -19.27 1.71
C GLN A 224 4.59 -19.16 2.89
N THR A 225 3.48 -18.48 2.67
CA THR A 225 2.37 -18.41 3.61
C THR A 225 1.04 -18.39 2.85
N THR A 226 -0.08 -18.35 3.58
CA THR A 226 -1.42 -18.32 3.00
C THR A 226 -2.16 -17.07 3.45
N ILE A 227 -2.69 -16.32 2.50
CA ILE A 227 -3.71 -15.29 2.75
C ILE A 227 -5.05 -15.77 2.19
N TYR A 228 -6.09 -15.00 2.45
CA TYR A 228 -7.43 -15.31 1.98
C TYR A 228 -7.99 -14.13 1.20
N THR A 229 -8.67 -14.41 0.10
CA THR A 229 -9.61 -13.45 -0.50
C THR A 229 -10.70 -13.12 0.54
N PRO A 230 -11.46 -12.03 0.37
CA PRO A 230 -12.47 -11.75 1.37
C PRO A 230 -13.68 -12.70 1.36
N ASN A 231 -13.93 -13.48 0.30
CA ASN A 231 -14.85 -14.63 0.34
C ASN A 231 -14.21 -15.92 0.89
N GLY A 232 -12.96 -15.87 1.35
CA GLY A 232 -12.32 -16.97 2.09
C GLY A 232 -11.56 -17.98 1.22
N THR A 233 -11.36 -17.71 -0.07
CA THR A 233 -10.52 -18.57 -0.92
C THR A 233 -9.05 -18.42 -0.51
N PRO A 234 -8.34 -19.52 -0.21
CA PRO A 234 -6.93 -19.46 0.15
C PRO A 234 -6.06 -19.13 -1.08
N ILE A 235 -5.03 -18.32 -0.84
CA ILE A 235 -4.02 -17.92 -1.81
C ILE A 235 -2.63 -18.14 -1.21
N THR A 236 -1.78 -18.89 -1.91
CA THR A 236 -0.37 -19.04 -1.55
C THR A 236 0.42 -17.79 -1.95
N VAL A 237 1.14 -17.21 -1.01
CA VAL A 237 1.92 -15.98 -1.21
C VAL A 237 3.31 -16.11 -0.62
N GLU A 238 4.23 -15.26 -1.06
CA GLU A 238 5.57 -15.20 -0.47
C GLU A 238 5.65 -14.06 0.55
N LYS A 239 6.43 -14.26 1.61
CA LYS A 239 6.75 -13.24 2.61
C LYS A 239 8.26 -13.07 2.68
N LEU A 240 8.71 -11.83 2.55
CA LEU A 240 10.11 -11.48 2.72
C LEU A 240 10.51 -11.65 4.19
N VAL A 241 11.58 -12.40 4.44
CA VAL A 241 12.16 -12.65 5.77
C VAL A 241 13.28 -11.66 6.05
N SER A 242 14.18 -11.44 5.10
CA SER A 242 15.35 -10.57 5.24
C SER A 242 15.77 -9.97 3.89
N GLY A 243 16.63 -8.94 3.91
CA GLY A 243 17.27 -8.40 2.71
C GLY A 243 16.51 -7.30 1.96
N ASP A 244 15.71 -6.46 2.65
CA ASP A 244 15.07 -5.29 2.03
C ASP A 244 16.07 -4.15 1.75
N LEU A 245 15.62 -3.13 1.02
CA LEU A 245 16.42 -1.95 0.65
C LEU A 245 16.89 -1.14 1.87
N THR A 246 18.07 -0.51 1.77
CA THR A 246 18.56 0.43 2.79
C THR A 246 17.73 1.72 2.80
N SER A 247 17.73 2.44 3.92
CA SER A 247 17.04 3.73 4.04
C SER A 247 17.49 4.74 2.98
N ASP A 248 18.79 4.75 2.65
CA ASP A 248 19.36 5.63 1.63
C ASP A 248 18.86 5.28 0.23
N GLN A 249 18.78 3.99 -0.11
CA GLN A 249 18.21 3.55 -1.39
C GLN A 249 16.74 3.93 -1.50
N LYS A 250 15.96 3.70 -0.44
CA LYS A 250 14.53 4.08 -0.39
C LYS A 250 14.35 5.58 -0.62
N LEU A 251 15.18 6.41 0.02
CA LEU A 251 15.13 7.86 -0.12
C LEU A 251 15.57 8.33 -1.51
N GLN A 252 16.67 7.78 -2.04
CA GLN A 252 17.18 8.13 -3.38
C GLN A 252 16.17 7.77 -4.46
N MET A 253 15.61 6.54 -4.45
CA MET A 253 14.57 6.14 -5.39
C MET A 253 13.35 7.05 -5.33
N LYS A 254 12.89 7.40 -4.12
CA LYS A 254 11.79 8.35 -3.94
C LYS A 254 12.09 9.69 -4.62
N ASN A 255 13.25 10.29 -4.33
CA ASN A 255 13.59 11.62 -4.81
C ASN A 255 13.81 11.66 -6.33
N GLU A 256 14.49 10.66 -6.88
CA GLU A 256 14.69 10.51 -8.32
C GLU A 256 13.36 10.40 -9.07
N LEU A 257 12.43 9.59 -8.58
CA LEU A 257 11.10 9.44 -9.20
C LEU A 257 10.26 10.71 -9.06
N LEU A 258 10.23 11.34 -7.87
CA LEU A 258 9.53 12.62 -7.69
C LEU A 258 10.06 13.71 -8.63
N ASN A 259 11.38 13.82 -8.76
CA ASN A 259 12.02 14.75 -9.69
C ASN A 259 11.67 14.42 -11.15
N ARG A 260 11.75 13.14 -11.54
CA ARG A 260 11.40 12.68 -12.89
C ARG A 260 9.99 13.09 -13.30
N TYR A 261 9.02 13.02 -12.40
CA TYR A 261 7.63 13.38 -12.71
C TYR A 261 7.28 14.81 -12.27
N ASN A 262 8.27 15.67 -12.00
CA ASN A 262 8.07 17.06 -11.60
C ASN A 262 7.05 17.22 -10.46
N ASN A 263 7.11 16.32 -9.47
CA ASN A 263 6.17 16.22 -8.34
C ASN A 263 4.68 16.09 -8.71
N ARG A 264 4.35 15.67 -9.95
CA ARG A 264 2.95 15.39 -10.36
C ARG A 264 2.40 14.08 -9.78
N ILE A 265 3.28 13.22 -9.29
CA ILE A 265 2.92 12.01 -8.54
C ILE A 265 2.98 12.30 -7.03
N ILE A 266 2.14 11.62 -6.25
CA ILE A 266 2.09 11.77 -4.80
C ILE A 266 2.65 10.52 -4.15
N TYR A 267 3.70 10.69 -3.33
CA TYR A 267 4.31 9.61 -2.58
C TYR A 267 3.35 9.06 -1.50
N VAL A 268 3.22 7.74 -1.42
CA VAL A 268 2.36 7.04 -0.45
C VAL A 268 3.16 6.21 0.54
N SER A 269 4.07 5.37 0.06
CA SER A 269 4.90 4.52 0.90
C SER A 269 6.23 4.21 0.24
N GLU A 270 7.22 3.83 1.06
CA GLU A 270 8.59 3.59 0.64
C GLU A 270 8.76 2.47 -0.37
N ALA A 271 9.89 2.50 -1.09
CA ALA A 271 10.36 1.37 -1.87
C ALA A 271 10.62 0.18 -0.94
N THR A 272 10.32 -1.02 -1.41
CA THR A 272 10.52 -2.26 -0.64
C THR A 272 10.32 -3.46 -1.53
N TRP A 273 10.99 -4.56 -1.20
CA TRP A 273 10.82 -5.87 -1.82
C TRP A 273 9.79 -6.76 -1.10
N SER A 274 9.25 -6.29 0.03
CA SER A 274 8.34 -7.06 0.88
C SER A 274 6.92 -7.24 0.34
N PHE A 275 6.52 -6.45 -0.65
CA PHE A 275 5.23 -6.60 -1.34
C PHE A 275 5.25 -6.01 -2.75
N ASN A 276 4.40 -6.55 -3.63
CA ASN A 276 4.24 -6.10 -5.01
C ASN A 276 2.93 -5.32 -5.24
N CYS A 277 2.73 -4.88 -6.49
CA CYS A 277 1.54 -4.16 -6.95
C CYS A 277 0.23 -4.93 -6.74
N HIS A 278 0.25 -6.25 -6.94
CA HIS A 278 -0.89 -7.12 -6.69
C HIS A 278 -1.25 -7.16 -5.20
N ALA A 279 -0.27 -7.39 -4.32
CA ALA A 279 -0.49 -7.35 -2.88
C ALA A 279 -1.00 -5.99 -2.40
N TYR A 280 -0.46 -4.89 -2.93
CA TYR A 280 -0.95 -3.55 -2.59
C TYR A 280 -2.42 -3.36 -2.99
N ALA A 281 -2.74 -3.66 -4.26
CA ALA A 281 -4.07 -3.45 -4.81
C ALA A 281 -5.13 -4.38 -4.19
N TRP A 282 -4.83 -5.66 -4.02
CA TRP A 282 -5.85 -6.66 -3.68
C TRP A 282 -5.91 -7.04 -2.20
N TYR A 283 -4.86 -6.70 -1.43
CA TYR A 283 -4.74 -7.12 -0.03
C TYR A 283 -4.45 -5.96 0.93
N LEU A 284 -3.34 -5.23 0.78
CA LEU A 284 -2.94 -4.18 1.71
C LEU A 284 -3.89 -2.97 1.70
N SER A 285 -4.42 -2.60 0.54
CA SER A 285 -5.39 -1.50 0.44
C SER A 285 -6.73 -1.79 1.11
N GLU A 286 -7.00 -3.05 1.48
CA GLU A 286 -8.14 -3.43 2.34
C GLU A 286 -7.84 -3.29 3.84
N GLY A 287 -6.74 -2.61 4.20
CA GLY A 287 -6.33 -2.38 5.60
C GLY A 287 -5.57 -3.54 6.24
N LYS A 288 -5.15 -4.53 5.45
CA LYS A 288 -4.29 -5.63 5.92
C LYS A 288 -2.87 -5.12 6.14
N LYS A 289 -2.19 -5.66 7.16
CA LYS A 289 -0.86 -5.19 7.57
C LYS A 289 0.29 -6.11 7.14
N ASP A 290 0.00 -7.37 6.82
CA ASP A 290 1.02 -8.33 6.41
C ASP A 290 1.51 -8.02 5.00
N LYS A 291 2.78 -7.60 4.90
CA LYS A 291 3.44 -7.39 3.61
C LYS A 291 3.76 -8.75 2.98
N VAL A 292 3.21 -8.99 1.80
CA VAL A 292 3.32 -10.25 1.05
C VAL A 292 3.48 -9.99 -0.43
N TRP A 293 3.99 -10.97 -1.17
CA TRP A 293 4.07 -10.97 -2.62
C TRP A 293 3.00 -11.91 -3.20
N ILE A 294 2.10 -11.38 -4.01
CA ILE A 294 1.07 -12.17 -4.70
C ILE A 294 1.52 -12.43 -6.12
N GLY A 295 1.73 -13.70 -6.49
CA GLY A 295 2.09 -14.08 -7.86
C GLY A 295 0.97 -13.76 -8.85
N THR A 296 1.32 -13.39 -10.09
CA THR A 296 0.36 -12.98 -11.13
C THR A 296 -0.74 -14.02 -11.38
N PHE A 297 -0.42 -15.31 -11.30
CA PHE A 297 -1.37 -16.42 -11.48
C PHE A 297 -2.36 -16.59 -10.33
N GLU A 298 -2.08 -16.01 -9.16
CA GLU A 298 -2.97 -16.07 -7.99
C GLU A 298 -3.99 -14.92 -7.98
N VAL A 299 -3.71 -13.82 -8.69
CA VAL A 299 -4.55 -12.63 -8.72
C VAL A 299 -5.99 -12.94 -9.17
N PRO A 300 -6.25 -13.82 -10.16
CA PRO A 300 -7.61 -14.14 -10.57
C PRO A 300 -8.52 -14.72 -9.48
N ARG A 301 -7.95 -15.37 -8.46
CA ARG A 301 -8.73 -15.91 -7.34
C ARG A 301 -9.58 -14.85 -6.63
N PHE A 302 -9.14 -13.59 -6.64
CA PHE A 302 -9.89 -12.47 -6.06
C PHE A 302 -11.20 -12.16 -6.79
N TRP A 303 -11.40 -12.55 -8.05
CA TRP A 303 -12.69 -12.32 -8.72
C TRP A 303 -13.38 -13.61 -9.15
N GLU A 304 -12.64 -14.71 -9.30
CA GLU A 304 -13.22 -16.02 -9.62
C GLU A 304 -14.10 -16.55 -8.49
N ASP A 305 -13.78 -16.23 -7.24
CA ASP A 305 -14.61 -16.59 -6.09
C ASP A 305 -15.72 -15.59 -5.77
N GLY A 306 -15.88 -14.57 -6.61
CA GLY A 306 -16.86 -13.51 -6.45
C GLY A 306 -16.52 -12.47 -5.39
N SER A 307 -15.30 -12.45 -4.82
CA SER A 307 -14.87 -11.39 -3.88
C SER A 307 -14.85 -10.03 -4.56
N TYR A 308 -14.48 -9.98 -5.84
CA TYR A 308 -14.55 -8.79 -6.66
C TYR A 308 -15.28 -9.10 -7.97
N ILE A 309 -16.13 -8.18 -8.45
CA ILE A 309 -16.83 -8.32 -9.73
C ILE A 309 -16.30 -7.34 -10.78
N PRO A 310 -16.30 -7.70 -12.07
CA PRO A 310 -15.96 -6.78 -13.14
C PRO A 310 -16.82 -5.52 -13.13
N ALA A 311 -16.21 -4.38 -13.45
CA ALA A 311 -16.87 -3.09 -13.61
C ALA A 311 -16.55 -2.51 -14.99
N SER A 312 -17.54 -1.86 -15.61
CA SER A 312 -17.38 -1.18 -16.90
C SER A 312 -16.60 0.13 -16.81
N SER A 313 -16.48 0.70 -15.60
CA SER A 313 -15.72 1.92 -15.32
C SER A 313 -15.09 1.88 -13.94
N SER A 314 -13.99 2.63 -13.79
CA SER A 314 -13.35 2.91 -12.50
C SER A 314 -14.11 3.94 -11.68
N SER A 315 -14.18 3.73 -10.37
CA SER A 315 -14.55 4.72 -9.35
C SER A 315 -13.60 4.61 -8.16
N GLU A 316 -13.77 5.42 -7.13
CA GLU A 316 -13.06 5.28 -5.86
C GLU A 316 -12.99 3.82 -5.41
N SER A 317 -11.82 3.39 -4.92
CA SER A 317 -11.52 2.05 -4.42
C SER A 317 -11.67 0.90 -5.43
N SER A 318 -11.92 1.18 -6.71
CA SER A 318 -11.93 0.13 -7.74
C SER A 318 -10.54 -0.46 -7.89
N LYS A 319 -10.44 -1.79 -8.00
CA LYS A 319 -9.20 -2.47 -8.32
C LYS A 319 -8.98 -2.45 -9.83
N VAL A 320 -7.72 -2.33 -10.24
CA VAL A 320 -7.31 -2.34 -11.64
C VAL A 320 -6.34 -3.48 -11.83
N TYR A 321 -6.60 -4.31 -12.83
CA TYR A 321 -5.69 -5.34 -13.31
C TYR A 321 -5.29 -5.03 -14.75
N PHE A 322 -4.00 -5.19 -15.06
CA PHE A 322 -3.41 -4.90 -16.36
C PHE A 322 -3.14 -6.24 -17.05
N PRO A 323 -4.00 -6.76 -17.94
CA PRO A 323 -3.85 -8.15 -18.42
C PRO A 323 -2.63 -8.40 -19.30
N LEU A 324 -2.02 -7.33 -19.82
CA LEU A 324 -0.85 -7.39 -20.69
C LEU A 324 0.45 -7.06 -19.93
N ASP A 325 0.38 -6.89 -18.61
CA ASP A 325 1.52 -6.50 -17.79
C ASP A 325 1.42 -7.10 -16.38
N ASP A 326 2.55 -7.26 -15.68
CA ASP A 326 2.59 -7.73 -14.30
C ASP A 326 2.26 -6.58 -13.33
N HIS A 327 1.05 -6.03 -13.46
CA HIS A 327 0.67 -4.81 -12.76
C HIS A 327 -0.78 -4.80 -12.22
N SER A 328 -0.94 -4.14 -11.08
CA SER A 328 -2.25 -3.84 -10.48
C SER A 328 -2.22 -2.51 -9.73
N ALA A 329 -3.38 -1.87 -9.67
CA ALA A 329 -3.57 -0.62 -8.96
C ALA A 329 -4.91 -0.61 -8.22
N ILE A 330 -5.07 0.37 -7.34
CA ILE A 330 -6.38 0.76 -6.81
C ILE A 330 -6.66 2.21 -7.23
N MET A 331 -7.90 2.50 -7.57
CA MET A 331 -8.34 3.85 -7.93
C MET A 331 -8.60 4.65 -6.66
N THR A 332 -8.16 5.91 -6.63
CA THR A 332 -8.34 6.79 -5.47
C THR A 332 -8.59 8.24 -5.89
N THR A 333 -9.39 8.95 -5.10
CA THR A 333 -9.76 10.33 -5.31
C THR A 333 -8.74 11.21 -4.62
N TYR A 334 -8.10 12.06 -5.40
CA TYR A 334 -7.16 13.05 -4.90
C TYR A 334 -7.48 14.41 -5.53
N ASN A 335 -7.77 15.41 -4.70
CA ASN A 335 -8.18 16.75 -5.14
C ASN A 335 -9.32 16.74 -6.18
N GLY A 336 -10.30 15.83 -6.02
CA GLY A 336 -11.45 15.71 -6.91
C GLY A 336 -11.21 14.92 -8.20
N PHE A 337 -9.99 14.42 -8.44
CA PHE A 337 -9.66 13.58 -9.58
C PHE A 337 -9.51 12.11 -9.18
N ILE A 338 -10.00 11.21 -10.03
CA ILE A 338 -9.83 9.77 -9.87
C ILE A 338 -8.49 9.36 -10.50
N LEU A 339 -7.53 8.97 -9.67
CA LEU A 339 -6.16 8.62 -10.03
C LEU A 339 -5.82 7.17 -9.68
N TYR A 340 -4.70 6.68 -10.20
CA TYR A 340 -4.17 5.35 -9.88
C TYR A 340 -3.32 5.43 -8.63
N LYS A 341 -3.43 4.44 -7.75
CA LYS A 341 -2.55 4.25 -6.60
C LYS A 341 -1.93 2.86 -6.72
N SER A 342 -0.63 2.79 -6.96
CA SER A 342 0.04 1.53 -7.27
C SER A 342 1.47 1.49 -6.75
N LYS A 343 1.96 0.27 -6.48
CA LYS A 343 3.37 -0.03 -6.22
C LYS A 343 4.09 -0.15 -7.56
N TRP A 344 5.26 0.49 -7.68
CA TRP A 344 6.04 0.42 -8.92
C TRP A 344 7.20 -0.57 -8.79
N GLY A 345 6.95 -1.83 -9.14
CA GLY A 345 7.94 -2.91 -9.04
C GLY A 345 8.55 -2.97 -7.65
N ASN A 346 9.87 -2.88 -7.57
CA ASN A 346 10.63 -2.78 -6.32
C ASN A 346 10.66 -1.36 -5.70
N GLY A 347 10.27 -0.33 -6.45
CA GLY A 347 10.19 1.07 -6.03
C GLY A 347 9.00 1.43 -5.14
N PRO A 348 8.75 2.73 -4.89
CA PRO A 348 7.71 3.18 -3.96
C PRO A 348 6.27 2.92 -4.42
N VAL A 349 5.31 3.23 -3.55
CA VAL A 349 3.89 3.38 -3.92
C VAL A 349 3.60 4.85 -4.19
N PHE A 350 2.93 5.13 -5.30
CA PHE A 350 2.51 6.48 -5.68
C PHE A 350 1.02 6.54 -5.99
N ILE A 351 0.42 7.71 -5.78
CA ILE A 351 -0.78 8.14 -6.49
C ILE A 351 -0.31 8.88 -7.75
N HIS A 352 -0.86 8.56 -8.91
CA HIS A 352 -0.39 9.10 -10.18
C HIS A 352 -1.48 9.12 -11.26
N ASP A 353 -1.31 10.00 -12.24
CA ASP A 353 -2.02 9.89 -13.51
C ASP A 353 -1.51 8.68 -14.29
N ARG A 354 -2.34 8.19 -15.22
CA ARG A 354 -1.97 7.11 -16.13
C ARG A 354 -0.67 7.38 -16.91
N ASN A 355 -0.39 8.63 -17.28
CA ASN A 355 0.79 9.00 -18.08
C ASN A 355 2.02 9.34 -17.23
N ASP A 356 1.84 9.49 -15.92
CA ASP A 356 2.91 9.77 -14.96
C ASP A 356 3.29 8.48 -14.23
N SER A 357 3.68 7.47 -15.01
CA SER A 357 4.15 6.18 -14.51
C SER A 357 5.21 5.57 -15.43
N PRO A 358 6.09 4.69 -14.92
CA PRO A 358 7.21 4.15 -15.68
C PRO A 358 6.79 3.09 -16.71
N TYR A 359 5.53 2.68 -16.71
CA TYR A 359 5.01 1.63 -17.57
C TYR A 359 4.40 2.26 -18.83
N THR A 360 5.18 2.24 -19.92
CA THR A 360 4.74 2.72 -21.23
C THR A 360 3.60 1.84 -21.75
N GLN A 361 2.44 2.45 -21.97
CA GLN A 361 1.26 1.80 -22.54
C GLN A 361 1.51 1.26 -23.96
N ASP A 362 1.73 -0.05 -24.08
CA ASP A 362 1.12 -0.83 -25.18
C ASP A 362 -0.31 -1.28 -24.82
N VAL A 363 -0.83 -0.80 -23.69
CA VAL A 363 -2.20 -1.06 -23.23
C VAL A 363 -3.13 -0.10 -23.98
N ILE A 364 -3.65 -0.56 -25.13
CA ILE A 364 -4.86 -0.01 -25.75
C ILE A 364 -5.86 0.18 -24.60
N SER A 365 -6.36 1.41 -24.41
CA SER A 365 -7.19 1.83 -23.28
C SER A 365 -8.42 0.96 -22.99
N GLY A 366 -8.79 0.07 -23.91
CA GLY A 366 -9.84 -0.95 -23.76
C GLY A 366 -9.41 -2.31 -23.16
N THR A 367 -8.16 -2.49 -22.74
CA THR A 367 -7.69 -3.78 -22.19
C THR A 367 -7.59 -3.82 -20.66
N LEU A 368 -7.65 -2.67 -19.98
CA LEU A 368 -7.68 -2.66 -18.51
C LEU A 368 -8.96 -3.28 -17.97
N ARG A 369 -8.83 -4.06 -16.90
CA ARG A 369 -9.97 -4.65 -16.20
C ARG A 369 -10.15 -3.97 -14.87
N TYR A 370 -11.32 -3.38 -14.67
CA TYR A 370 -11.71 -2.78 -13.39
C TYR A 370 -12.56 -3.77 -12.63
N TYR A 371 -12.36 -3.81 -11.31
CA TYR A 371 -13.16 -4.62 -10.42
C TYR A 371 -13.59 -3.82 -9.20
N LYS A 372 -14.76 -4.14 -8.67
CA LYS A 372 -15.30 -3.57 -7.44
C LYS A 372 -15.49 -4.69 -6.44
N GLY A 373 -15.21 -4.42 -5.16
CA GLY A 373 -15.48 -5.38 -4.09
C GLY A 373 -16.93 -5.83 -4.18
N ALA A 374 -17.20 -7.09 -3.91
CA ALA A 374 -18.49 -7.76 -4.02
C ALA A 374 -18.82 -8.40 -2.68
N TYR A 375 -18.81 -7.56 -1.65
CA TYR A 375 -18.91 -8.00 -0.26
C TYR A 375 -20.27 -7.69 0.33
N ALA A 376 -20.65 -8.53 1.28
CA ALA A 376 -21.75 -8.24 2.18
C ALA A 376 -21.49 -6.93 2.97
N PRO A 377 -22.53 -6.22 3.42
CA PRO A 377 -22.38 -4.94 4.10
C PRO A 377 -21.55 -5.07 5.38
N SER A 378 -20.47 -4.31 5.53
CA SER A 378 -19.47 -4.61 6.56
C SER A 378 -19.95 -4.28 7.98
N ARG A 379 -20.65 -3.16 8.20
CA ARG A 379 -21.07 -2.72 9.54
C ARG A 379 -22.31 -1.83 9.53
N PRO A 380 -23.47 -2.31 10.00
CA PRO A 380 -24.59 -1.42 10.27
C PRO A 380 -24.34 -0.60 11.54
N LEU A 381 -24.89 0.61 11.56
CA LEU A 381 -24.85 1.56 12.67
C LEU A 381 -26.27 1.81 13.15
N ALA A 382 -26.45 2.05 14.46
CA ALA A 382 -27.70 2.60 14.96
C ALA A 382 -27.95 3.97 14.34
N ALA A 383 -29.14 4.15 13.75
CA ALA A 383 -29.64 5.44 13.32
C ALA A 383 -30.56 6.06 14.38
N THR A 384 -31.39 5.23 15.03
CA THR A 384 -32.20 5.62 16.20
C THR A 384 -32.30 4.45 17.18
N PHE A 385 -32.50 4.77 18.46
CA PHE A 385 -32.72 3.79 19.52
C PHE A 385 -33.50 4.43 20.67
N ASP A 386 -34.81 4.24 20.69
CA ASP A 386 -35.75 4.98 21.51
C ASP A 386 -36.59 4.03 22.37
N LYS A 387 -36.79 4.33 23.67
CA LYS A 387 -37.78 3.61 24.48
C LYS A 387 -39.18 4.16 24.19
N THR A 388 -40.14 3.28 23.98
CA THR A 388 -41.53 3.63 23.65
C THR A 388 -42.55 3.12 24.67
N GLY A 389 -42.13 2.34 25.67
CA GLY A 389 -42.99 1.79 26.74
C GLY A 389 -42.17 1.05 27.78
N ALA A 390 -42.79 0.54 28.86
CA ALA A 390 -42.07 -0.04 30.01
C ALA A 390 -40.99 -1.07 29.62
N TRP A 391 -41.33 -1.99 28.71
CA TRP A 391 -40.43 -2.95 28.08
C TRP A 391 -40.44 -2.84 26.55
N GLU A 392 -40.76 -1.67 26.00
CA GLU A 392 -40.90 -1.48 24.56
C GLU A 392 -39.88 -0.48 24.03
N PHE A 393 -39.23 -0.83 22.94
CA PHE A 393 -38.21 -0.01 22.29
C PHE A 393 -38.43 0.02 20.78
N SER A 394 -38.00 1.09 20.13
CA SER A 394 -37.87 1.19 18.68
C SER A 394 -36.41 1.42 18.33
N ALA A 395 -35.90 0.71 17.34
CA ALA A 395 -34.55 0.92 16.83
C ALA A 395 -34.56 0.99 15.31
N SER A 396 -33.60 1.71 14.75
CA SER A 396 -33.34 1.68 13.31
C SER A 396 -31.83 1.62 13.06
N ALA A 397 -31.47 1.04 11.92
CA ALA A 397 -30.09 0.92 11.49
C ALA A 397 -29.89 1.45 10.07
N THR A 398 -28.74 2.07 9.86
CA THR A 398 -28.23 2.39 8.53
C THR A 398 -26.96 1.59 8.30
N CYS A 399 -26.64 1.28 7.04
CA CYS A 399 -25.38 0.63 6.73
C CYS A 399 -24.82 1.25 5.46
N ASN A 400 -23.60 1.79 5.56
CA ASN A 400 -22.89 2.26 4.40
C ASN A 400 -22.37 1.04 3.63
N SER A 401 -23.04 0.68 2.53
CA SER A 401 -22.67 -0.44 1.68
C SER A 401 -22.46 0.04 0.25
N GLN A 402 -21.45 -0.51 -0.41
CA GLN A 402 -21.18 -0.25 -1.82
C GLN A 402 -22.34 -0.68 -2.75
N TYR A 403 -23.19 -1.60 -2.28
CA TYR A 403 -24.37 -2.06 -3.00
C TYR A 403 -25.62 -1.83 -2.16
N PRO A 404 -26.80 -1.65 -2.81
CA PRO A 404 -28.05 -1.45 -2.09
C PRO A 404 -28.27 -2.55 -1.05
N VAL A 405 -28.48 -2.13 0.19
CA VAL A 405 -28.89 -3.02 1.28
C VAL A 405 -30.33 -3.43 1.04
N THR A 406 -30.56 -4.74 0.95
CA THR A 406 -31.86 -5.33 0.64
C THR A 406 -32.60 -5.77 1.90
N MET A 407 -31.88 -6.07 2.99
CA MET A 407 -32.49 -6.53 4.24
C MET A 407 -31.59 -6.27 5.46
N TYR A 408 -32.20 -6.21 6.64
CA TYR A 408 -31.55 -6.21 7.94
C TYR A 408 -32.08 -7.38 8.77
N GLU A 409 -31.24 -7.88 9.66
CA GLU A 409 -31.59 -8.89 10.65
C GLU A 409 -31.14 -8.43 12.02
N TRP A 410 -31.98 -8.67 13.02
CA TRP A 410 -31.81 -8.18 14.38
C TRP A 410 -31.86 -9.34 15.36
N ARG A 411 -31.08 -9.26 16.44
CA ARG A 411 -31.13 -10.23 17.54
C ARG A 411 -30.85 -9.57 18.87
N ALA A 412 -31.42 -10.14 19.93
CA ALA A 412 -31.08 -9.85 21.31
C ALA A 412 -30.34 -11.05 21.91
N ASP A 413 -29.39 -10.81 22.82
CA ASP A 413 -28.63 -11.89 23.47
C ASP A 413 -29.51 -12.82 24.35
N TYR A 414 -30.69 -12.36 24.77
CA TYR A 414 -31.70 -13.15 25.50
C TYR A 414 -33.02 -13.24 24.70
N PRO A 415 -33.08 -14.02 23.62
CA PRO A 415 -34.23 -14.02 22.70
C PRO A 415 -35.52 -14.60 23.31
N SER A 416 -35.45 -15.28 24.46
CA SER A 416 -36.62 -15.69 25.25
C SER A 416 -37.31 -14.52 25.95
N ASP A 417 -36.55 -13.47 26.24
CA ASP A 417 -37.00 -12.34 27.04
C ASP A 417 -37.47 -11.18 26.16
N TRP A 418 -37.06 -11.17 24.88
CA TRP A 418 -37.24 -10.08 23.93
C TRP A 418 -37.76 -10.57 22.58
N SER A 419 -38.89 -10.02 22.15
CA SER A 419 -39.44 -10.21 20.80
C SER A 419 -39.09 -9.02 19.92
N ILE A 420 -38.65 -9.28 18.67
CA ILE A 420 -38.23 -8.24 17.73
C ILE A 420 -39.12 -8.30 16.48
N VAL A 421 -39.74 -7.17 16.14
CA VAL A 421 -40.73 -7.05 15.06
C VAL A 421 -40.27 -5.99 14.05
N GLY A 422 -39.99 -6.41 12.81
CA GLY A 422 -39.66 -5.49 11.71
C GLY A 422 -40.81 -4.54 11.38
N GLN A 423 -40.50 -3.26 11.20
CA GLN A 423 -41.49 -2.20 10.91
C GLN A 423 -41.59 -1.87 9.41
N ASN A 424 -40.72 -2.42 8.59
CA ASN A 424 -40.70 -2.22 7.15
C ASN A 424 -40.19 -3.48 6.43
N SER A 425 -40.32 -3.52 5.10
CA SER A 425 -39.98 -4.68 4.28
C SER A 425 -38.49 -5.05 4.33
N THR A 426 -37.61 -4.07 4.47
CA THR A 426 -36.16 -4.27 4.62
C THR A 426 -35.77 -4.61 6.05
N LYS A 427 -36.68 -4.48 7.03
CA LYS A 427 -36.41 -4.54 8.48
C LYS A 427 -35.32 -3.56 8.95
N SER A 428 -35.10 -2.45 8.24
CA SER A 428 -34.14 -1.41 8.67
C SER A 428 -34.58 -0.70 9.95
N SER A 429 -35.85 -0.82 10.32
CA SER A 429 -36.39 -0.42 11.62
C SER A 429 -37.16 -1.57 12.27
N VAL A 430 -37.05 -1.68 13.59
CA VAL A 430 -37.69 -2.69 14.42
C VAL A 430 -38.36 -2.06 15.64
N LYS A 431 -39.43 -2.70 16.13
CA LYS A 431 -39.90 -2.57 17.50
C LYS A 431 -39.50 -3.81 18.29
N ILE A 432 -39.13 -3.61 19.55
CA ILE A 432 -38.69 -4.65 20.46
C ILE A 432 -39.60 -4.62 21.68
N TYR A 433 -40.12 -5.79 22.09
CA TYR A 433 -40.98 -5.94 23.26
C TYR A 433 -40.39 -6.95 24.22
N GLY A 434 -40.23 -6.57 25.47
CA GLY A 434 -39.79 -7.44 26.55
C GLY A 434 -40.94 -8.23 27.17
N SER A 435 -40.59 -9.38 27.74
CA SER A 435 -41.46 -10.20 28.59
C SER A 435 -41.82 -9.49 29.91
N SER A 436 -42.54 -10.15 30.80
CA SER A 436 -42.97 -9.55 32.08
C SER A 436 -41.81 -9.16 33.00
N ASN A 437 -40.66 -9.83 32.91
CA ASN A 437 -39.47 -9.53 33.70
C ASN A 437 -38.19 -9.84 32.90
N PRO A 438 -37.86 -9.03 31.88
CA PRO A 438 -36.79 -9.35 30.95
C PRO A 438 -35.42 -9.03 31.55
N ARG A 439 -34.40 -9.81 31.21
CA ARG A 439 -33.01 -9.42 31.47
C ARG A 439 -32.58 -8.31 30.53
N SER A 440 -31.74 -7.37 31.01
CA SER A 440 -31.05 -6.42 30.14
C SER A 440 -30.27 -7.16 29.04
N CYS A 441 -30.24 -6.65 27.81
CA CYS A 441 -29.57 -7.33 26.70
C CYS A 441 -28.89 -6.37 25.73
N ASN A 442 -27.93 -6.88 24.95
CA ASN A 442 -27.44 -6.16 23.78
C ASN A 442 -28.34 -6.45 22.58
N LEU A 443 -28.67 -5.40 21.85
CA LEU A 443 -29.33 -5.49 20.56
C LEU A 443 -28.25 -5.47 19.48
N SER A 444 -28.21 -6.52 18.68
CA SER A 444 -27.32 -6.63 17.52
C SER A 444 -28.10 -6.57 16.21
N VAL A 445 -27.47 -6.05 15.17
CA VAL A 445 -28.01 -5.99 13.81
C VAL A 445 -26.93 -6.39 12.80
N ARG A 446 -27.34 -7.01 11.70
CA ARG A 446 -26.55 -7.18 10.48
C ARG A 446 -27.36 -6.77 9.26
N ALA A 447 -26.69 -6.40 8.17
CA ALA A 447 -27.33 -6.02 6.91
C ALA A 447 -27.00 -7.01 5.80
N CYS A 448 -27.88 -7.11 4.82
CA CYS A 448 -27.77 -7.97 3.65
C CYS A 448 -27.78 -7.12 2.39
N ASN A 449 -26.95 -7.47 1.41
CA ASN A 449 -27.09 -7.00 0.04
C ASN A 449 -27.13 -8.21 -0.91
N LYS A 450 -27.04 -7.98 -2.22
CA LYS A 450 -27.05 -9.07 -3.20
C LYS A 450 -25.92 -10.12 -3.05
N TYR A 451 -24.89 -9.83 -2.24
CA TYR A 451 -23.78 -10.73 -1.94
C TYR A 451 -23.90 -11.42 -0.58
N GLY A 452 -24.99 -11.21 0.14
CA GLY A 452 -25.29 -11.91 1.39
C GLY A 452 -25.23 -11.04 2.63
N TRP A 453 -25.22 -11.71 3.78
CA TRP A 453 -25.28 -11.11 5.11
C TRP A 453 -23.91 -10.70 5.62
N GLY A 454 -23.82 -9.46 6.11
CA GLY A 454 -22.66 -8.93 6.80
C GLY A 454 -22.52 -9.44 8.24
N ASP A 455 -21.50 -8.93 8.92
CA ASP A 455 -21.23 -9.25 10.31
C ASP A 455 -22.26 -8.63 11.26
N TRP A 456 -22.53 -9.34 12.36
CA TRP A 456 -23.32 -8.81 13.47
C TRP A 456 -22.59 -7.66 14.18
N GLN A 457 -23.28 -6.53 14.34
CA GLN A 457 -22.81 -5.39 15.13
C GLN A 457 -23.75 -5.15 16.30
N VAL A 458 -23.21 -5.00 17.51
CA VAL A 458 -23.98 -4.51 18.66
C VAL A 458 -24.23 -3.02 18.44
N VAL A 459 -25.49 -2.62 18.40
CA VAL A 459 -25.90 -1.24 18.06
C VAL A 459 -26.65 -0.54 19.17
N GLY A 460 -27.02 -1.26 20.21
CA GLY A 460 -27.56 -0.64 21.42
C GLY A 460 -27.67 -1.63 22.55
N TRP A 461 -27.83 -1.08 23.75
CA TRP A 461 -28.07 -1.83 24.96
C TRP A 461 -29.47 -1.52 25.47
N LEU A 462 -30.26 -2.57 25.72
CA LEU A 462 -31.61 -2.52 26.26
C LEU A 462 -31.51 -2.80 27.76
N TYR A 463 -31.63 -1.75 28.56
CA TYR A 463 -31.66 -1.88 30.01
C TYR A 463 -33.05 -2.18 30.53
N ALA A 464 -33.18 -3.25 31.32
CA ALA A 464 -34.43 -3.63 31.95
C ALA A 464 -34.47 -3.22 33.45
N SER A 465 -35.26 -2.20 33.80
CA SER A 465 -35.61 -1.86 35.20
C SER A 465 -37.04 -1.34 35.34
N SER A 466 -37.61 -1.51 36.54
CA SER A 466 -38.87 -0.91 36.99
C SER A 466 -38.83 0.62 37.16
N SER A 467 -37.65 1.24 37.23
CA SER A 467 -37.48 2.65 37.66
C SER A 467 -37.10 3.63 36.54
N TYR A 468 -36.34 3.21 35.52
CA TYR A 468 -35.94 4.01 34.34
C TYR A 468 -35.28 3.09 33.30
N SER A 469 -35.08 3.56 32.06
CA SER A 469 -34.25 2.85 31.07
C SER A 469 -33.06 3.66 30.60
N LEU A 470 -32.09 2.93 30.06
CA LEU A 470 -30.87 3.45 29.44
C LEU A 470 -30.80 2.97 28.00
N SER A 471 -30.49 3.88 27.08
CA SER A 471 -29.88 3.53 25.79
C SER A 471 -28.49 4.17 25.72
N VAL A 472 -27.54 3.40 25.18
CA VAL A 472 -26.16 3.83 25.01
C VAL A 472 -25.78 3.57 23.56
N ALA A 473 -25.50 4.63 22.82
CA ALA A 473 -25.05 4.58 21.44
C ALA A 473 -23.71 5.30 21.32
N GLN A 474 -22.72 4.63 20.75
CA GLN A 474 -21.47 5.27 20.37
C GLN A 474 -21.61 5.78 18.93
N ASN A 475 -21.49 7.09 18.74
CA ASN A 475 -21.46 7.64 17.39
C ASN A 475 -20.06 7.42 16.79
N PRO A 476 -19.92 6.58 15.74
CA PRO A 476 -18.61 6.25 15.18
C PRO A 476 -17.98 7.41 14.40
N VAL A 477 -18.70 8.51 14.18
CA VAL A 477 -18.25 9.66 13.39
C VAL A 477 -17.60 10.73 14.26
N ASN A 478 -17.91 10.83 15.56
CA ASN A 478 -17.50 11.97 16.38
C ASN A 478 -17.01 11.66 17.80
N ALA A 479 -16.65 10.43 18.13
CA ALA A 479 -16.13 10.04 19.46
C ALA A 479 -17.03 10.46 20.64
N ILE A 480 -18.34 10.60 20.40
CA ILE A 480 -19.34 10.88 21.43
C ILE A 480 -20.03 9.58 21.82
N LEU A 481 -20.00 9.27 23.10
CA LEU A 481 -20.85 8.29 23.74
C LEU A 481 -22.14 9.00 24.17
N GLN A 482 -23.24 8.70 23.49
CA GLN A 482 -24.57 9.22 23.84
C GLN A 482 -25.24 8.25 24.81
N VAL A 483 -25.58 8.74 26.00
CA VAL A 483 -26.34 8.03 27.02
C VAL A 483 -27.69 8.73 27.15
N GLN A 484 -28.77 8.05 26.80
CA GLN A 484 -30.12 8.57 26.98
C GLN A 484 -30.78 7.87 28.16
N ILE A 485 -31.26 8.66 29.12
CA ILE A 485 -32.00 8.19 30.29
C ILE A 485 -33.47 8.53 30.05
N THR A 486 -34.33 7.51 29.99
CA THR A 486 -35.78 7.72 29.88
C THR A 486 -36.43 7.44 31.24
N PRO A 487 -37.04 8.46 31.87
CA PRO A 487 -37.87 8.30 33.06
C PRO A 487 -38.93 7.20 32.92
N ALA A 488 -39.27 6.50 34.01
CA ALA A 488 -40.44 5.63 34.01
C ALA A 488 -41.72 6.46 33.84
N MET A 489 -42.33 6.42 32.66
CA MET A 489 -43.72 6.85 32.48
C MET A 489 -44.64 5.70 32.88
N GLU A 490 -45.46 5.94 33.91
CA GLU A 490 -46.49 5.07 34.50
C GLU A 490 -46.49 3.59 34.09
N ALA A 491 -45.76 2.76 34.84
CA ALA A 491 -46.30 1.45 35.19
C ALA A 491 -47.18 1.67 36.42
N LYS A 492 -48.51 1.55 36.29
CA LYS A 492 -49.45 1.52 37.42
C LYS A 492 -49.08 0.35 38.35
N SER A 493 -48.19 0.61 39.29
CA SER A 493 -47.90 -0.24 40.43
C SER A 493 -48.05 0.63 41.68
N VAL A 494 -48.44 0.00 42.78
CA VAL A 494 -49.10 0.56 43.99
C VAL A 494 -48.21 1.49 44.85
N VAL A 495 -47.16 2.10 44.29
CA VAL A 495 -46.28 3.04 45.00
C VAL A 495 -46.23 4.37 44.24
N SER A 496 -46.80 5.43 44.84
CA SER A 496 -46.73 6.80 44.32
C SER A 496 -45.31 7.36 44.54
N TYR A 497 -44.53 7.48 43.47
CA TYR A 497 -43.26 8.20 43.49
C TYR A 497 -43.49 9.67 43.11
N ASP A 498 -42.84 10.60 43.82
CA ASP A 498 -42.78 12.00 43.41
C ASP A 498 -41.95 12.11 42.12
N LEU A 499 -42.62 12.48 41.03
CA LEU A 499 -42.01 12.65 39.71
C LEU A 499 -41.43 14.05 39.51
N SER A 500 -41.67 14.98 40.44
CA SER A 500 -41.05 16.30 40.42
C SER A 500 -39.63 16.20 40.97
N ASN A 501 -38.63 16.51 40.13
CA ASN A 501 -37.18 16.42 40.39
C ASN A 501 -36.59 14.99 40.30
N GLN A 502 -36.46 14.47 39.08
CA GLN A 502 -35.67 13.25 38.84
C GLN A 502 -34.18 13.58 38.83
N GLU A 503 -33.36 12.85 39.60
CA GLU A 503 -31.92 13.10 39.70
C GLU A 503 -31.12 11.82 39.46
N TYR A 504 -30.26 11.84 38.45
CA TYR A 504 -29.41 10.71 38.06
C TYR A 504 -27.93 11.07 38.20
N LYS A 505 -27.14 10.14 38.72
CA LYS A 505 -25.68 10.23 38.69
C LYS A 505 -25.15 9.34 37.57
N VAL A 506 -24.52 9.95 36.57
CA VAL A 506 -23.84 9.28 35.45
C VAL A 506 -22.33 9.35 35.69
N GLY A 507 -21.63 8.23 35.58
CA GLY A 507 -20.17 8.17 35.66
C GLY A 507 -19.59 7.22 34.62
N LEU A 508 -18.39 7.48 34.14
CA LEU A 508 -17.64 6.56 33.29
C LEU A 508 -16.32 6.26 34.00
N TYR A 509 -15.98 4.98 34.11
CA TYR A 509 -14.81 4.52 34.85
C TYR A 509 -13.90 3.68 33.94
N SER A 510 -12.58 3.70 34.12
CA SER A 510 -11.70 2.72 33.48
C SER A 510 -11.97 1.30 34.01
N ASN A 511 -11.44 0.28 33.33
CA ASN A 511 -11.44 -1.10 33.84
C ASN A 511 -10.69 -1.29 35.17
N THR A 512 -9.89 -0.32 35.60
CA THR A 512 -9.23 -0.27 36.92
C THR A 512 -10.02 0.52 37.97
N GLY A 513 -11.20 1.04 37.61
CA GLY A 513 -12.09 1.78 38.52
C GLY A 513 -11.80 3.28 38.65
N THR A 514 -10.93 3.85 37.82
CA THR A 514 -10.66 5.29 37.81
C THR A 514 -11.82 6.04 37.15
N CYS A 515 -12.42 7.01 37.83
CA CYS A 515 -13.48 7.85 37.25
C CYS A 515 -12.89 8.79 36.18
N VAL A 516 -13.36 8.66 34.93
CA VAL A 516 -12.92 9.48 33.79
C VAL A 516 -14.00 10.47 33.32
N TYR A 517 -15.25 10.28 33.73
CA TYR A 517 -16.34 11.25 33.55
C TYR A 517 -17.34 11.10 34.70
N GLN A 518 -17.94 12.21 35.16
CA GLN A 518 -19.05 12.17 36.10
C GLN A 518 -19.95 13.39 35.94
N ALA A 519 -21.27 13.19 36.00
CA ALA A 519 -22.26 14.25 36.01
C ALA A 519 -23.48 13.86 36.86
N ASP A 520 -24.04 14.83 37.58
CA ASP A 520 -25.40 14.74 38.10
C ASP A 520 -26.34 15.39 37.06
N VAL A 521 -27.43 14.70 36.72
CA VAL A 521 -28.33 15.09 35.61
C VAL A 521 -29.77 15.05 36.08
N ASN A 522 -30.49 16.14 35.82
CA ASN A 522 -31.87 16.32 36.28
C ASN A 522 -32.86 16.10 35.13
N GLY A 523 -33.97 15.43 35.43
CA GLY A 523 -35.09 15.22 34.53
C GLY A 523 -36.34 15.96 34.99
N ASP A 524 -37.12 16.44 34.01
CA ASP A 524 -38.44 17.05 34.23
C ASP A 524 -39.56 16.01 34.41
N GLY A 525 -39.21 14.73 34.34
CA GLY A 525 -40.12 13.59 34.50
C GLY A 525 -40.95 13.25 33.27
N ASN A 526 -40.89 14.05 32.20
CA ASN A 526 -41.72 13.90 31.01
C ASN A 526 -40.89 13.68 29.73
N ASN A 527 -39.64 14.15 29.70
CA ASN A 527 -38.77 14.07 28.54
C ASN A 527 -37.54 13.18 28.78
N PRO A 528 -37.04 12.48 27.75
CA PRO A 528 -35.76 11.80 27.83
C PRO A 528 -34.61 12.78 28.10
N ILE A 529 -33.69 12.38 28.97
CA ILE A 529 -32.48 13.12 29.30
C ILE A 529 -31.34 12.60 28.41
N ASN A 530 -30.70 13.48 27.66
CA ASN A 530 -29.54 13.13 26.84
C ASN A 530 -28.24 13.57 27.52
N VAL A 531 -27.31 12.64 27.68
CA VAL A 531 -25.96 12.89 28.21
C VAL A 531 -24.95 12.52 27.14
N ASN A 532 -24.22 13.51 26.66
CA ASN A 532 -23.17 13.33 25.66
C ASN A 532 -21.81 13.34 26.36
N ILE A 533 -21.12 12.20 26.31
CA ILE A 533 -19.79 12.03 26.91
C ILE A 533 -18.78 12.02 25.77
N ASP A 534 -17.89 13.02 25.74
CA ASP A 534 -16.75 13.03 24.82
C ASP A 534 -15.71 12.00 25.28
N VAL A 535 -15.51 10.96 24.46
CA VAL A 535 -14.53 9.90 24.72
C VAL A 535 -13.25 10.05 23.90
N SER A 536 -13.10 11.12 23.12
CA SER A 536 -11.86 11.42 22.38
C SER A 536 -10.59 11.48 23.26
N PRO A 537 -10.64 11.91 24.54
CA PRO A 537 -9.43 11.92 25.38
C PRO A 537 -9.06 10.56 25.97
N LEU A 538 -9.91 9.53 25.80
CA LEU A 538 -9.75 8.23 26.43
C LEU A 538 -8.96 7.27 25.54
N SER A 539 -8.10 6.44 26.14
CA SER A 539 -7.37 5.39 25.42
C SER A 539 -8.30 4.28 24.92
N ASN A 540 -7.89 3.56 23.87
CA ASN A 540 -8.62 2.37 23.43
C ASN A 540 -8.67 1.32 24.55
N GLY A 541 -9.86 0.86 24.90
CA GLY A 541 -10.05 -0.04 26.04
C GLY A 541 -11.50 -0.22 26.46
N ILE A 542 -11.71 -1.01 27.52
CA ILE A 542 -13.03 -1.21 28.14
C ILE A 542 -13.17 -0.22 29.29
N TYR A 543 -14.26 0.52 29.28
CA TYR A 543 -14.71 1.44 30.32
C TYR A 543 -16.03 0.95 30.89
N ILE A 544 -16.35 1.35 32.11
CA ILE A 544 -17.56 0.96 32.83
C ILE A 544 -18.42 2.21 33.03
N LEU A 545 -19.51 2.31 32.27
CA LEU A 545 -20.52 3.34 32.47
C LEU A 545 -21.37 2.97 33.67
N HIS A 546 -21.48 3.86 34.64
CA HIS A 546 -22.37 3.76 35.79
C HIS A 546 -23.50 4.78 35.67
N VAL A 547 -24.75 4.34 35.87
CA VAL A 547 -25.89 5.25 36.06
C VAL A 547 -26.67 4.87 37.30
N LYS A 548 -26.94 5.84 38.17
CA LYS A 548 -27.62 5.65 39.44
C LYS A 548 -28.77 6.66 39.55
N ASP A 549 -29.99 6.16 39.65
CA ASP A 549 -31.11 6.98 40.13
C ASP A 549 -30.90 7.26 41.62
N LYS A 550 -30.76 8.54 41.96
CA LYS A 550 -30.48 8.98 43.34
C LYS A 550 -31.70 8.88 44.25
N ARG A 551 -32.90 8.71 43.68
CA ARG A 551 -34.16 8.62 44.42
C ARG A 551 -34.47 7.20 44.91
N THR A 552 -33.86 6.19 44.31
CA THR A 552 -34.12 4.78 44.66
C THR A 552 -32.97 4.20 45.47
N SER A 553 -33.22 3.09 46.17
CA SER A 553 -32.17 2.28 46.82
C SER A 553 -31.51 1.28 45.85
N GLU A 554 -31.90 1.26 44.58
CA GLU A 554 -31.37 0.31 43.58
C GLU A 554 -29.87 0.52 43.37
N LYS A 555 -29.10 -0.56 43.15
CA LYS A 555 -27.66 -0.39 42.89
C LYS A 555 -27.42 0.42 41.60
N PRO A 556 -26.29 1.17 41.50
CA PRO A 556 -25.87 1.78 40.24
C PRO A 556 -25.79 0.71 39.15
N GLN A 557 -26.27 1.05 37.97
CA GLN A 557 -26.28 0.18 36.81
C GLN A 557 -24.99 0.35 36.05
N THR A 558 -24.34 -0.77 35.74
CA THR A 558 -23.02 -0.77 35.14
C THR A 558 -23.05 -1.38 33.74
N PHE A 559 -22.39 -0.75 32.78
CA PHE A 559 -22.30 -1.22 31.40
C PHE A 559 -20.88 -1.07 30.87
N ASN A 560 -20.34 -2.14 30.27
CA ASN A 560 -19.03 -2.09 29.64
C ASN A 560 -19.12 -1.37 28.29
N VAL A 561 -18.52 -0.19 28.21
CA VAL A 561 -18.33 0.59 26.99
C VAL A 561 -16.96 0.29 26.40
N VAL A 562 -16.91 -0.10 25.14
CA VAL A 562 -15.64 -0.23 24.41
C VAL A 562 -15.32 1.11 23.76
N VAL A 563 -14.26 1.78 24.21
CA VAL A 563 -13.70 2.94 23.51
C VAL A 563 -12.68 2.43 22.50
N LYS A 564 -12.86 2.77 21.23
CA LYS A 564 -11.94 2.42 20.15
C LYS A 564 -11.94 3.50 19.08
N HIS A 565 -10.84 4.24 19.00
CA HIS A 565 -10.52 5.18 17.93
C HIS A 565 -9.93 4.47 16.72
#